data_AF-A0A7W0FKR0-F1
#
_entry.id   AF-A0A7W0FKR0-F1
#
_cell.length_a   1.000
_cell.length_b   1.000
_cell.length_c   1.000
_cell.angle_alpha   90.00
_cell.angle_beta   90.00
_cell.angle_gamma   90.00
#
_symmetry.space_group_name_H-M   'P 1'
#
loop_
_entity.id
_entity.type
_entity.pdbx_description
1 polymer ?
#
loop_
_entity_poly.entity_id
_entity_poly.type
_entity_poly.pdbx_seq_one_letter_code
_entity_poly.pdbx_strand_id
1 'polypeptide(L)'
;MTTIRKKYSKEFKLEAIRMYENGERTITEVEHELGITAGLLWKWKENLNKQPKKNEAFPGNGRLTDTEARIRQLERENALLKEDKEILKKVLTMYSKDGR
;
A
#
# COMPACT_ATOMS: atom_id res chain seq x y z
N MET A 1 30.89 1.09 3.44
CA MET A 1 30.61 0.56 2.10
C MET A 1 29.12 0.68 1.82
N THR A 2 28.71 1.50 0.84
CA THR A 2 27.31 1.66 0.45
C THR A 2 26.87 0.42 -0.33
N THR A 3 26.05 -0.44 0.28
CA THR A 3 25.50 -1.63 -0.41
C THR A 3 24.54 -1.16 -1.50
N ILE A 4 24.92 -1.34 -2.77
CA ILE A 4 24.06 -1.04 -3.92
C ILE A 4 22.88 -2.02 -3.87
N ARG A 5 21.67 -1.51 -3.59
CA ARG A 5 20.45 -2.31 -3.60
C ARG A 5 20.06 -2.64 -5.04
N LYS A 6 20.06 -3.93 -5.39
CA LYS A 6 19.51 -4.41 -6.66
C LYS A 6 18.03 -4.02 -6.76
N LYS A 7 17.63 -3.42 -7.87
CA LYS A 7 16.23 -3.11 -8.20
C LYS A 7 15.71 -4.15 -9.17
N TYR A 8 14.54 -4.69 -8.88
CA TYR A 8 13.85 -5.65 -9.74
C TYR A 8 12.57 -5.02 -10.28
N SER A 9 12.28 -5.25 -11.56
CA SER A 9 11.05 -4.79 -12.20
C SER A 9 9.83 -5.49 -11.60
N LYS A 10 8.64 -4.95 -11.84
CA LYS A 10 7.39 -5.55 -11.34
C LYS A 10 7.14 -6.91 -12.00
N GLU A 11 7.40 -6.98 -13.30
CA GLU A 11 7.23 -8.15 -14.14
C GLU A 11 8.11 -9.29 -13.63
N PHE A 12 9.38 -9.00 -13.34
CA PHE A 12 10.31 -9.98 -12.79
C PHE A 12 9.84 -10.55 -11.44
N LYS A 13 9.32 -9.70 -10.55
CA LYS A 13 8.82 -10.16 -9.25
C LYS A 13 7.59 -11.06 -9.40
N LEU A 14 6.68 -10.70 -10.30
CA LEU A 14 5.48 -11.50 -10.57
C LEU A 14 5.82 -12.83 -11.22
N GLU A 15 6.76 -12.84 -12.16
CA GLU A 15 7.24 -14.07 -12.79
C GLU A 15 7.94 -14.99 -11.80
N ALA A 16 8.79 -14.46 -10.91
CA ALA A 16 9.41 -15.23 -9.84
C ALA A 16 8.39 -15.87 -8.89
N ILE A 17 7.32 -15.14 -8.54
CA ILE A 17 6.22 -15.69 -7.73
C ILE A 17 5.48 -16.79 -8.51
N ARG A 18 5.17 -16.55 -9.79
CA ARG A 18 4.50 -17.54 -10.65
C ARG A 18 5.33 -18.82 -10.82
N MET A 19 6.65 -18.69 -10.92
CA MET A 19 7.58 -19.82 -11.01
C MET A 19 7.53 -20.72 -9.78
N TYR A 20 7.36 -20.10 -8.61
CA TYR A 20 7.14 -20.80 -7.34
C TYR A 20 5.72 -21.38 -7.24
N GLU A 21 4.68 -20.65 -7.63
CA GLU A 21 3.28 -21.12 -7.57
C GLU A 21 2.98 -22.29 -8.53
N ASN A 22 3.66 -22.34 -9.67
CA ASN A 22 3.43 -23.36 -10.71
C ASN A 22 4.31 -24.62 -10.55
N GLY A 23 5.29 -24.62 -9.64
CA GLY A 23 6.26 -25.71 -9.50
C GLY A 23 6.16 -26.42 -8.16
N GLU A 24 6.72 -27.62 -8.09
CA GLU A 24 6.99 -28.33 -6.82
C GLU A 24 8.25 -27.81 -6.11
N ARG A 25 8.83 -26.72 -6.60
CA ARG A 25 10.08 -26.13 -6.09
C ARG A 25 9.83 -25.29 -4.84
N THR A 26 10.76 -25.35 -3.91
CA THR A 26 10.79 -24.52 -2.71
C THR A 26 11.17 -23.07 -3.04
N ILE A 27 10.82 -22.14 -2.14
CA ILE A 27 11.18 -20.71 -2.28
C ILE A 27 12.70 -20.56 -2.45
N THR A 28 13.48 -21.30 -1.66
CA THR A 28 14.95 -21.24 -1.67
C THR A 28 15.55 -21.69 -3.00
N GLU A 29 15.00 -22.73 -3.63
CA GLU A 29 15.46 -23.20 -4.95
C GLU A 29 15.21 -22.16 -6.03
N VAL A 30 14.02 -21.54 -6.03
CA VAL A 30 13.69 -20.46 -6.97
C VAL A 30 14.58 -19.23 -6.74
N GLU A 31 14.88 -18.90 -5.48
CA GLU A 31 15.78 -17.79 -5.15
C GLU A 31 17.21 -18.04 -5.65
N HIS A 32 17.70 -19.27 -5.50
CA HIS A 32 19.02 -19.68 -5.98
C HIS A 32 19.09 -19.67 -7.51
N GLU A 33 18.09 -20.22 -8.19
CA GLU A 33 17.99 -20.26 -9.66
C GLU A 33 17.94 -18.85 -10.27
N LEU A 34 17.20 -17.93 -9.64
CA LEU A 34 17.09 -16.54 -10.08
C LEU A 34 18.24 -15.64 -9.61
N GLY A 35 19.18 -16.17 -8.80
CA GLY A 35 20.30 -15.41 -8.26
C GLY A 35 19.87 -14.21 -7.39
N ILE A 36 18.73 -14.34 -6.70
CA ILE A 36 18.19 -13.32 -5.80
C ILE A 36 18.52 -13.63 -4.34
N THR A 37 18.53 -12.60 -3.50
CA THR A 37 18.84 -12.77 -2.07
C THR A 37 17.82 -13.68 -1.40
N ALA A 38 18.30 -14.60 -0.55
CA ALA A 38 17.44 -15.48 0.23
C ALA A 38 16.39 -14.70 1.06
N GLY A 39 15.15 -15.20 1.06
CA GLY A 39 13.99 -14.58 1.71
C GLY A 39 13.38 -13.39 0.95
N LEU A 40 13.94 -12.98 -0.19
CA LEU A 40 13.40 -11.88 -0.99
C LEU A 40 12.10 -12.28 -1.71
N LEU A 41 12.02 -13.50 -2.22
CA LEU A 41 10.83 -14.03 -2.88
C LEU A 41 9.67 -14.19 -1.88
N TRP A 42 9.97 -14.62 -0.66
CA TRP A 42 8.98 -14.66 0.43
C TRP A 42 8.40 -13.28 0.71
N LYS A 43 9.25 -12.24 0.81
CA LYS A 43 8.79 -10.85 0.99
C LYS A 43 7.94 -10.36 -0.18
N TRP A 44 8.27 -10.75 -1.42
CA TRP A 44 7.45 -10.39 -2.57
C TRP A 44 6.09 -11.06 -2.54
N LYS A 45 6.03 -12.34 -2.17
CA LYS A 45 4.78 -13.09 -1.99
C LYS A 45 3.91 -12.47 -0.89
N GLU A 46 4.50 -12.12 0.26
CA GLU A 46 3.79 -11.46 1.36
C GLU A 46 3.22 -10.10 0.93
N ASN A 47 4.02 -9.30 0.22
CA ASN A 47 3.57 -8.01 -0.32
C ASN A 47 2.46 -8.16 -1.35
N LEU A 48 2.49 -9.21 -2.19
CA LEU A 48 1.42 -9.50 -3.15
C LEU A 48 0.11 -9.89 -2.42
N ASN A 49 0.21 -10.72 -1.37
CA ASN A 49 -0.95 -11.19 -0.60
C ASN A 49 -1.61 -10.10 0.25
N LYS A 50 -0.84 -9.11 0.70
CA LYS A 50 -1.37 -7.95 1.46
C LYS A 50 -2.19 -6.99 0.60
N GLN A 51 -2.05 -7.05 -0.72
CA GLN A 51 -2.70 -6.11 -1.63
C GLN A 51 -4.07 -6.66 -2.10
N PRO A 52 -5.15 -5.86 -2.03
CA PRO A 52 -6.48 -6.31 -2.43
C PRO A 52 -6.56 -6.58 -3.94
N LYS A 53 -5.71 -5.94 -4.75
CA LYS A 53 -5.55 -6.23 -6.17
C LYS A 53 -4.09 -6.57 -6.47
N LYS A 54 -3.87 -7.73 -7.10
CA LYS A 54 -2.53 -8.17 -7.56
C LYS A 54 -1.85 -7.12 -8.46
N ASN A 55 -2.63 -6.32 -9.19
CA ASN A 55 -2.12 -5.24 -10.04
C ASN A 55 -1.60 -4.03 -9.26
N GLU A 56 -2.02 -3.83 -8.01
CA GLU A 56 -1.55 -2.75 -7.13
C GLU A 56 -0.29 -3.16 -6.35
N ALA A 57 0.13 -4.43 -6.44
CA ALA A 57 1.37 -4.89 -5.85
C ALA A 57 2.61 -4.30 -6.56
N PHE A 58 3.62 -4.01 -5.74
CA PHE A 58 4.91 -3.43 -6.15
C PHE A 58 4.84 -2.02 -6.78
N PRO A 59 4.20 -1.02 -6.15
CA PRO A 59 4.10 0.33 -6.69
C PRO A 59 5.46 1.07 -6.76
N GLY A 60 6.53 0.49 -6.20
CA GLY A 60 7.84 1.13 -6.08
C GLY A 60 7.97 1.92 -4.78
N ASN A 61 9.20 2.19 -4.34
CA ASN A 61 9.45 2.91 -3.09
C ASN A 61 8.89 4.34 -3.18
N GLY A 62 7.96 4.68 -2.29
CA GLY A 62 7.44 6.04 -2.12
C GLY A 62 6.16 6.38 -2.91
N ARG A 63 5.61 5.44 -3.70
CA ARG A 63 4.29 5.61 -4.32
C ARG A 63 3.26 4.91 -3.43
N LEU A 64 2.36 5.69 -2.83
CA LEU A 64 1.13 5.13 -2.26
C LEU A 64 0.42 4.36 -3.37
N THR A 65 -0.19 3.23 -3.05
CA THR A 65 -1.18 2.64 -3.97
C THR A 65 -2.29 3.66 -4.22
N ASP A 66 -2.93 3.59 -5.39
CA ASP A 66 -4.06 4.49 -5.71
C ASP A 66 -5.15 4.40 -4.62
N THR A 67 -5.33 3.21 -4.04
CA THR A 67 -6.21 2.94 -2.91
C THR A 67 -5.78 3.71 -1.65
N GLU A 68 -4.52 3.62 -1.22
CA GLU A 68 -4.02 4.37 -0.06
C GLU A 68 -4.07 5.90 -0.28
N ALA A 69 -3.78 6.36 -1.49
CA ALA A 69 -3.88 7.77 -1.85
C ALA A 69 -5.33 8.27 -1.72
N ARG A 70 -6.29 7.46 -2.17
CA ARG A 70 -7.72 7.76 -2.05
C ARG A 70 -8.18 7.75 -0.60
N ILE A 71 -7.73 6.79 0.21
CA ILE A 71 -8.04 6.75 1.66
C ILE A 71 -7.56 8.04 2.32
N ARG A 72 -6.30 8.44 2.08
CA ARG A 72 -5.75 9.67 2.65
C ARG A 72 -6.50 10.93 2.21
N GLN A 73 -6.96 10.97 0.96
CA GLN A 73 -7.80 12.07 0.48
C GLN A 73 -9.14 12.11 1.23
N LEU A 74 -9.81 10.95 1.35
CA LEU A 74 -11.10 10.83 2.04
C LEU A 74 -10.99 11.14 3.53
N GLU A 75 -9.89 10.78 4.18
CA GLU A 75 -9.65 11.13 5.59
C GLU A 75 -9.52 12.64 5.79
N ARG A 76 -8.81 13.33 4.89
CA ARG A 76 -8.71 14.80 4.93
C ARG A 76 -10.05 15.46 4.69
N GLU A 77 -10.80 15.00 3.69
CA GLU A 77 -12.13 15.53 3.38
C GLU A 77 -13.09 15.35 4.56
N ASN A 78 -13.08 14.16 5.19
CA ASN A 78 -13.87 13.91 6.39
C ASN A 78 -13.45 14.79 7.58
N ALA A 79 -12.17 15.06 7.75
CA ALA A 79 -11.69 15.94 8.82
C ALA A 79 -12.22 17.37 8.64
N LEU A 80 -12.13 17.90 7.42
CA LEU A 80 -12.67 19.23 7.08
C LEU A 80 -14.19 19.29 7.28
N LEU A 81 -14.93 18.30 6.76
CA LEU A 81 -16.38 18.26 6.92
C LEU A 81 -16.82 18.16 8.39
N LYS A 82 -16.05 17.47 9.23
CA LYS A 82 -16.32 17.42 10.68
C LYS A 82 -16.09 18.78 11.32
N GLU A 83 -15.02 19.47 10.97
CA GLU A 83 -14.73 20.81 11.45
C GLU A 83 -15.84 21.80 11.05
N ASP A 84 -16.22 21.84 9.77
CA ASP A 84 -17.32 22.67 9.28
C ASP A 84 -18.63 22.39 10.02
N LYS A 85 -18.94 21.12 10.26
CA LYS A 85 -20.13 20.72 11.02
C LYS A 85 -20.09 21.22 12.47
N GLU A 86 -18.93 21.17 13.13
CA GLU A 86 -18.80 21.68 14.49
C GLU A 86 -18.89 23.21 14.54
N ILE A 87 -18.34 23.93 13.55
CA ILE A 87 -18.50 25.38 13.42
C ILE A 87 -19.99 25.73 13.24
N LEU A 88 -20.68 25.06 12.31
CA LEU A 88 -22.10 25.30 12.06
C LEU A 88 -22.96 25.02 13.29
N LYS A 89 -22.69 23.93 14.03
CA LYS A 89 -23.37 23.66 15.31
C LYS A 89 -23.14 24.78 16.32
N LYS A 90 -21.89 25.23 16.47
CA LYS A 90 -21.54 26.30 17.41
C LYS A 90 -22.28 27.59 17.06
N VAL A 91 -22.29 27.97 15.79
CA VAL A 91 -23.04 29.13 15.27
C VAL A 91 -24.53 28.97 15.57
N LEU A 92 -25.14 27.83 15.23
CA LEU A 92 -26.55 27.57 15.50
C LEU A 92 -26.88 27.69 17.00
N THR A 93 -26.03 27.17 17.88
CA THR A 93 -26.23 27.28 19.32
C THR A 93 -26.12 28.71 19.85
N MET A 94 -25.29 29.56 19.25
CA MET A 94 -25.23 30.99 19.60
C MET A 94 -26.52 31.69 19.19
N TYR A 95 -26.94 31.56 17.93
CA TYR A 95 -28.18 32.17 17.43
C TYR A 95 -29.43 31.67 18.17
N SER A 96 -29.46 30.40 18.56
CA SER A 96 -30.59 29.84 19.33
C SER A 96 -30.65 30.31 20.79
N LYS A 97 -29.55 30.86 21.33
CA LYS A 97 -29.48 31.42 22.70
C LYS A 97 -29.81 32.91 22.73
N ASP A 98 -29.49 33.66 21.69
CA ASP A 98 -29.78 35.11 21.57
C ASP A 98 -31.24 35.41 21.17
N GLY A 99 -32.02 34.41 20.76
CA GLY A 99 -33.44 34.54 20.42
C GLY A 99 -34.42 34.47 21.61
N ARG A 100 -33.97 34.72 22.85
CA ARG A 100 -34.79 34.74 24.06
C ARG A 100 -34.76 36.12 24.73
#